data_AF-A0A453DFI3-F1
#
_entry.id   AF-A0A453DFI3-F1
#
_cell.length_a   1.000
_cell.length_b   1.000
_cell.length_c   1.000
_cell.angle_alpha   90.00
_cell.angle_beta   90.00
_cell.angle_gamma   90.00
#
_symmetry.space_group_name_H-M   'P 1'
#
loop_
_entity.id
_entity.type
_entity.pdbx_description
1 polymer ?
#
loop_
_entity_poly.entity_id
_entity_poly.type
_entity_poly.pdbx_seq_one_letter_code
_entity_poly.pdbx_strand_id
1 'polypeptide(L)'
;KVDIFPFVAQYGRLPIELAARRDCMEEVEMLFPLTSPIPTIPNWSIDGIISHAKLERAKPLGGRHLEQTKAVLKSHADQAFRLKDYKLASKA
;
A
#
# COMPACT_ATOMS: atom_id res chain seq x y z
N LYS A 1 -24.59 13.62 11.70
CA LYS A 1 -23.13 13.42 11.54
C LYS A 1 -23.00 12.18 10.68
N VAL A 2 -23.02 12.39 9.37
CA VAL A 2 -23.26 11.31 8.39
C VAL A 2 -22.07 10.37 8.35
N ASP A 3 -22.40 9.09 8.34
CA ASP A 3 -21.47 7.99 8.48
C ASP A 3 -20.36 8.04 7.43
N ILE A 4 -19.15 7.98 7.97
CA ILE A 4 -17.91 7.77 7.25
C ILE A 4 -18.08 6.48 6.44
N PHE A 5 -18.15 6.63 5.12
CA PHE A 5 -18.34 5.61 4.07
C PHE A 5 -18.20 4.15 4.54
N PRO A 6 -19.23 3.29 4.43
CA PRO A 6 -19.18 1.90 4.94
C PRO A 6 -18.07 1.01 4.32
N PHE A 7 -17.36 1.50 3.30
CA PHE A 7 -16.20 0.85 2.72
C PHE A 7 -14.93 0.89 3.59
N VAL A 8 -14.83 1.78 4.61
CA VAL A 8 -13.61 1.91 5.43
C VAL A 8 -13.32 0.67 6.28
N ALA A 9 -14.31 -0.21 6.49
CA ALA A 9 -14.17 -1.38 7.34
C ALA A 9 -13.43 -2.57 6.71
N GLN A 10 -13.31 -2.65 5.37
CA GLN A 10 -12.77 -3.86 4.73
C GLN A 10 -11.24 -3.84 4.51
N TYR A 11 -10.59 -2.67 4.56
CA TYR A 11 -9.15 -2.52 4.25
C TYR A 11 -8.33 -1.61 5.20
N GLY A 12 -8.93 -1.06 6.26
CA GLY A 12 -8.20 -0.39 7.34
C GLY A 12 -7.48 0.92 6.99
N ARG A 13 -7.63 1.44 5.76
CA ARG A 13 -7.08 2.73 5.32
C ARG A 13 -8.14 3.59 4.65
N LEU A 14 -8.01 4.90 4.80
CA LEU A 14 -8.93 5.87 4.22
C LEU A 14 -8.71 6.00 2.70
N PRO A 15 -9.76 6.36 1.93
CA PRO A 15 -9.64 6.53 0.48
C PRO A 15 -8.52 7.49 0.06
N ILE A 16 -8.37 8.60 0.80
CA ILE A 16 -7.32 9.60 0.52
C ILE A 16 -5.90 9.07 0.73
N GLU A 17 -5.71 8.20 1.73
CA GLU A 17 -4.40 7.55 1.97
C GLU A 17 -4.06 6.55 0.87
N LEU A 18 -5.06 5.86 0.31
CA LEU A 18 -4.88 4.95 -0.82
C LEU A 18 -4.52 5.69 -2.11
N ALA A 19 -5.20 6.80 -2.40
CA ALA A 19 -4.89 7.69 -3.52
C ALA A 19 -3.45 8.21 -3.45
N ALA A 20 -3.05 8.73 -2.27
CA ALA A 20 -1.68 9.17 -2.03
C ALA A 20 -0.65 8.04 -2.17
N ARG A 21 -1.00 6.82 -1.73
CA ARG A 21 -0.17 5.62 -1.92
C ARG A 21 -0.12 5.14 -3.38
N ARG A 22 -0.98 5.62 -4.27
CA ARG A 22 -0.88 5.38 -5.72
C ARG A 22 -0.17 6.51 -6.45
N ASP A 23 0.23 7.58 -5.73
CA ASP A 23 0.79 8.80 -6.31
C ASP A 23 -0.20 9.49 -7.28
N CYS A 24 -1.51 9.28 -7.09
CA CYS A 24 -2.55 9.89 -7.90
C CYS A 24 -2.99 11.22 -7.28
N MET A 25 -2.38 12.31 -7.74
CA MET A 25 -2.59 13.64 -7.17
C MET A 25 -4.03 14.14 -7.35
N GLU A 26 -4.64 13.90 -8.52
CA GLU A 26 -6.00 14.32 -8.82
C GLU A 26 -7.03 13.69 -7.87
N GLU A 27 -6.86 12.40 -7.53
CA GLU A 27 -7.71 11.72 -6.55
C GLU A 27 -7.55 12.33 -5.15
N VAL A 28 -6.30 12.66 -4.75
CA VAL A 28 -6.03 13.28 -3.44
C VAL A 28 -6.66 14.68 -3.38
N GLU A 29 -6.52 15.49 -4.42
CA GLU A 29 -7.11 16.83 -4.52
C GLU A 29 -8.62 16.81 -4.43
N MET A 30 -9.27 15.87 -5.14
CA MET A 30 -10.71 15.70 -5.11
C MET A 30 -11.21 15.25 -3.73
N LEU A 31 -10.48 14.37 -3.05
CA LEU A 31 -10.86 13.83 -1.75
C LEU A 31 -10.52 14.75 -0.58
N PHE A 32 -9.51 15.62 -0.72
CA PHE A 32 -9.02 16.52 0.32
C PHE A 32 -10.11 17.39 0.96
N PRO A 33 -10.97 18.13 0.20
CA PRO A 33 -12.04 18.92 0.82
C PRO A 33 -13.14 18.07 1.47
N LEU A 34 -13.21 16.77 1.13
CA LEU A 34 -14.20 15.83 1.64
C LEU A 34 -13.70 15.07 2.88
N THR A 35 -12.42 15.18 3.23
CA THR A 35 -11.81 14.47 4.35
C THR A 35 -11.39 15.42 5.46
N SER A 36 -11.80 15.10 6.68
CA SER A 36 -11.29 15.77 7.87
C SER A 36 -9.84 15.36 8.14
N PRO A 37 -9.05 16.23 8.79
CA PRO A 37 -7.68 15.92 9.16
C PRO A 37 -7.54 14.60 9.91
N ILE A 38 -6.64 13.75 9.44
CA ILE A 38 -6.36 12.44 10.02
C ILE A 38 -5.24 12.61 11.05
N PRO A 39 -5.43 12.19 12.32
CA PRO A 39 -4.43 12.39 13.38
C PRO A 39 -3.06 11.76 13.12
N THR A 40 -2.98 10.76 12.23
CA THR A 40 -1.73 10.09 11.84
C THR A 40 -0.84 10.96 10.93
N ILE A 41 -1.41 11.99 10.30
CA ILE A 41 -0.73 12.87 9.34
C ILE A 41 -0.59 14.27 9.98
N PRO A 42 0.58 14.61 10.55
CA PRO A 42 0.75 15.88 11.26
C PRO A 42 0.70 17.11 10.33
N ASN A 43 1.18 16.97 9.10
CA ASN A 43 1.12 18.04 8.09
C ASN A 43 -0.13 17.82 7.21
N TRP A 44 -1.25 18.45 7.56
CA TRP A 44 -2.50 18.32 6.80
C TRP A 44 -2.52 19.23 5.56
N SER A 45 -1.80 18.79 4.53
CA SER A 45 -1.80 19.37 3.18
C SER A 45 -1.72 18.24 2.16
N ILE A 46 -2.06 18.51 0.90
CA ILE A 46 -1.92 17.51 -0.19
C ILE A 46 -0.49 16.96 -0.22
N ASP A 47 0.50 17.85 -0.17
CA ASP A 47 1.92 17.46 -0.13
C ASP A 47 2.29 16.67 1.14
N GLY A 48 1.74 17.05 2.29
CA GLY A 48 1.94 16.33 3.55
C GLY A 48 1.36 14.91 3.53
N ILE A 49 0.19 14.73 2.91
CA ILE A 49 -0.46 13.43 2.73
C ILE A 49 0.35 12.54 1.77
N ILE A 50 0.79 13.09 0.64
CA ILE A 50 1.62 12.38 -0.34
C ILE A 50 2.97 11.98 0.28
N SER A 51 3.60 12.91 0.99
CA SER A 51 4.86 12.67 1.70
C SER A 51 4.72 11.61 2.80
N HIS A 52 3.63 11.64 3.56
CA HIS A 52 3.32 10.62 4.56
C HIS A 52 3.14 9.24 3.91
N ALA A 53 2.39 9.15 2.79
CA ALA A 53 2.21 7.90 2.07
C ALA A 53 3.53 7.35 1.50
N LYS A 54 4.42 8.23 1.01
CA LYS A 54 5.78 7.88 0.55
C LYS A 54 6.62 7.33 1.71
N LEU A 55 6.58 7.97 2.87
CA LEU A 55 7.28 7.51 4.07
C LEU A 55 6.76 6.14 4.54
N GLU A 56 5.44 5.95 4.58
CA GLU A 56 4.81 4.68 4.93
C GLU A 56 5.19 3.56 3.97
N ARG A 57 5.28 3.83 2.65
CA ARG A 57 5.78 2.86 1.67
C ARG A 57 7.27 2.55 1.84
N ALA A 58 8.06 3.54 2.25
CA ALA A 58 9.49 3.39 2.46
C ALA A 58 9.83 2.67 3.77
N LYS A 59 8.88 2.57 4.71
CA LYS A 59 9.06 1.74 5.91
C LYS A 59 9.30 0.30 5.45
N PRO A 60 10.41 -0.33 5.87
CA PRO A 60 10.63 -1.73 5.56
C PRO A 60 9.43 -2.52 6.09
N LEU A 61 8.82 -3.31 5.20
CA LEU A 61 7.80 -4.29 5.58
C LEU A 61 8.33 -5.01 6.82
N GLY A 62 7.64 -4.88 7.96
CA GLY A 62 8.15 -5.36 9.25
C GLY A 62 8.69 -6.79 9.10
N GLY A 63 9.85 -7.10 9.72
CA GLY A 63 10.69 -8.24 9.35
C GLY A 63 9.97 -9.59 9.14
N ARG A 64 8.84 -9.81 9.82
CA ARG A 64 7.94 -10.95 9.59
C ARG A 64 7.43 -11.07 8.15
N HIS A 65 6.97 -9.97 7.54
CA HIS A 65 6.41 -9.96 6.19
C HIS A 65 7.51 -10.13 5.13
N LEU A 66 8.69 -9.54 5.37
CA LEU A 66 9.85 -9.73 4.51
C LEU A 66 10.29 -11.20 4.51
N GLU A 67 10.41 -11.83 5.69
CA GLU A 67 10.78 -13.24 5.82
C GLU A 67 9.74 -14.18 5.20
N GLN A 68 8.44 -13.91 5.38
CA GLN A 68 7.38 -14.67 4.71
C GLN A 68 7.49 -14.57 3.18
N THR A 69 7.66 -13.36 2.65
CA THR A 69 7.78 -13.13 1.20
C THR A 69 9.02 -13.85 0.64
N LYS A 70 10.14 -13.74 1.34
CA LYS A 70 11.39 -14.44 0.99
C LYS A 70 11.22 -15.96 1.03
N ALA A 71 10.54 -16.50 2.03
CA ALA A 71 10.26 -17.93 2.14
C ALA A 71 9.38 -18.43 0.98
N VAL A 72 8.34 -17.66 0.61
CA VAL A 72 7.47 -17.98 -0.53
C VAL A 72 8.27 -17.98 -1.84
N LEU A 73 9.08 -16.94 -2.08
CA LEU A 73 9.90 -16.85 -3.29
C LEU A 73 10.91 -18.01 -3.38
N LYS A 74 11.55 -18.37 -2.26
CA LYS A 74 12.46 -19.53 -2.21
C LYS A 74 11.73 -20.84 -2.51
N SER A 75 10.59 -21.08 -1.86
CA SER A 75 9.78 -22.29 -2.10
C SER A 75 9.34 -22.40 -3.56
N HIS A 76 8.94 -21.26 -4.16
CA HIS A 76 8.56 -21.21 -5.57
C HIS A 76 9.75 -21.51 -6.49
N ALA A 77 10.92 -20.94 -6.21
CA ALA A 77 12.16 -21.22 -6.95
C ALA A 77 12.56 -22.71 -6.83
N ASP A 78 12.51 -23.28 -5.63
CA ASP A 78 12.82 -24.69 -5.40
C ASP A 78 11.84 -25.62 -6.13
N GLN A 79 10.55 -25.26 -6.15
CA GLN A 79 9.53 -25.99 -6.89
C GLN A 79 9.77 -25.92 -8.40
N ALA A 80 10.03 -24.74 -8.96
CA ALA A 80 10.32 -24.58 -10.37
C ALA A 80 11.60 -25.34 -10.79
N PHE A 81 12.61 -25.36 -9.93
CA PHE A 81 13.84 -26.11 -10.13
C PHE A 81 13.59 -27.63 -10.17
N ARG A 82 12.82 -28.17 -9.22
CA ARG A 82 12.47 -29.61 -9.20
C ARG A 82 11.66 -30.02 -10.42
N LEU A 83 10.74 -29.16 -10.86
CA LEU A 83 9.86 -29.44 -12.00
C LEU A 83 10.53 -29.20 -13.36
N LYS A 84 11.71 -28.58 -13.40
CA LYS A 84 12.39 -28.13 -14.64
C LYS A 84 11.53 -27.19 -15.50
N ASP A 85 10.57 -26.51 -14.89
CA ASP A 85 9.62 -25.60 -15.54
C ASP A 85 10.18 -24.17 -15.64
N TYR A 86 11.38 -24.06 -16.22
CA TYR A 86 12.10 -22.79 -16.35
C TYR A 86 11.37 -21.74 -17.21
N LYS A 87 10.41 -22.17 -18.05
CA LYS A 87 9.64 -21.28 -18.94
C LYS A 87 8.73 -20.32 -18.18
N LEU A 88 8.36 -20.62 -16.93
CA LEU A 88 7.52 -19.76 -16.10
C LEU A 88 8.34 -18.66 -15.39
N ALA A 89 9.66 -18.82 -15.25
CA ALA A 89 10.52 -17.86 -14.54
C ALA A 89 10.79 -16.56 -15.32
N SER A 90 10.57 -16.54 -16.64
CA SER A 90 10.85 -15.39 -17.51
C SER A 90 9.70 -14.39 -17.62
N LYS A 91 8.51 -14.71 -17.09
CA LYS A 91 7.34 -13.81 -17.15
C LYS A 91 7.19 -13.10 -15.80
N ALA A 92 7.98 -12.06 -15.60
CA ALA A 92 7.85 -11.11 -14.51
C ALA A 92 7.83 -9.69 -15.08
#